data_AF-A0A286FGB2-F1
#
_entry.id   AF-A0A286FGB2-F1
#
_cell.length_a   1.000
_cell.length_b   1.000
_cell.length_c   1.000
_cell.angle_alpha   90.00
_cell.angle_beta   90.00
_cell.angle_gamma   90.00
#
_symmetry.space_group_name_H-M   'P 1'
#
loop_
_entity.id
_entity.type
_entity.pdbx_description
1 polymer ?
#
loop_
_entity_poly.entity_id
_entity_poly.type
_entity_poly.pdbx_seq_one_letter_code
_entity_poly.pdbx_strand_id
1 'polypeptide(L)'
;MLFTFSTINKHTQIRNFSWWFNNLEFAFDAVSLLTLKGCQIITIELHDDGQSIQLPADAFDGHTISSHIKSLENEWIELLNESINMR
;
A
#
# COMPACT_ATOMS: atom_id res chain seq x y z
N MET A 1 -10.95 -7.58 2.27
CA MET A 1 -10.32 -6.74 1.25
C MET A 1 -9.72 -7.53 0.09
N LEU A 2 -9.88 -7.02 -1.12
CA LEU A 2 -9.34 -7.53 -2.38
C LEU A 2 -8.76 -6.37 -3.18
N PHE A 3 -7.57 -6.56 -3.76
CA PHE A 3 -7.10 -5.69 -4.84
C PHE A 3 -7.36 -6.33 -6.19
N THR A 4 -7.75 -5.49 -7.14
CA THR A 4 -7.70 -5.80 -8.57
C THR A 4 -6.86 -4.73 -9.25
N PHE A 5 -5.79 -5.12 -9.93
CA PHE A 5 -4.85 -4.16 -10.51
C PHE A 5 -4.21 -4.68 -11.79
N SER A 6 -3.79 -3.75 -12.64
CA SER A 6 -3.11 -4.05 -13.89
C SER A 6 -1.73 -3.41 -13.88
N THR A 7 -0.73 -4.15 -14.37
CA THR A 7 0.65 -3.67 -14.50
C THR A 7 1.10 -3.77 -15.94
N ILE A 8 2.05 -2.93 -16.34
CA ILE A 8 2.77 -3.01 -17.62
C ILE A 8 4.26 -3.17 -17.34
N ASN A 9 4.89 -4.10 -18.04
CA ASN A 9 6.34 -4.29 -17.97
C ASN A 9 7.06 -3.59 -19.13
N LYS A 10 8.40 -3.61 -19.10
CA LYS A 10 9.27 -3.04 -20.16
C LYS A 10 9.04 -3.62 -21.56
N HIS A 11 8.41 -4.79 -21.67
CA HIS A 11 8.04 -5.41 -22.94
C HIS A 11 6.62 -5.04 -23.39
N THR A 12 6.02 -3.99 -22.79
CA THR A 12 4.64 -3.53 -23.04
C THR A 12 3.58 -4.60 -22.79
N GLN A 13 3.91 -5.65 -22.03
CA GLN A 13 2.95 -6.69 -21.69
C GLN A 13 2.14 -6.23 -20.49
N ILE A 14 0.83 -6.15 -20.69
CA ILE A 14 -0.12 -5.87 -19.61
C ILE A 14 -0.46 -7.18 -18.91
N ARG A 15 -0.44 -7.15 -17.58
CA ARG A 15 -0.85 -8.27 -16.72
C ARG A 15 -1.84 -7.78 -15.69
N ASN A 16 -2.93 -8.53 -15.55
CA ASN A 16 -3.98 -8.26 -14.58
C ASN A 16 -3.80 -9.21 -13.40
N PHE A 17 -4.00 -8.67 -12.21
CA PHE A 17 -3.85 -9.38 -10.95
C PHE A 17 -5.07 -9.13 -10.07
N SER A 18 -5.41 -10.16 -9.31
CA SER A 18 -6.41 -10.09 -8.25
C SER A 18 -5.84 -10.76 -7.02
N TRP A 19 -5.84 -10.07 -5.88
CA TRP A 19 -5.21 -10.57 -4.66
C TRP A 19 -6.01 -10.22 -3.39
N TRP A 20 -6.38 -11.26 -2.64
CA TRP A 20 -7.02 -11.14 -1.34
C TRP A 20 -6.00 -10.91 -0.22
N PHE A 21 -6.27 -9.95 0.66
CA PHE A 21 -5.40 -9.62 1.77
C PHE A 21 -6.18 -9.14 2.99
N ASN A 22 -5.51 -9.18 4.15
CA ASN A 22 -6.10 -8.81 5.45
C ASN A 22 -5.40 -7.61 6.11
N ASN A 23 -4.21 -7.23 5.63
CA ASN A 23 -3.46 -6.08 6.11
C ASN A 23 -3.15 -5.15 4.93
N LEU A 24 -3.63 -3.92 5.05
CA LEU A 24 -3.60 -2.94 3.97
C LEU A 24 -2.21 -2.34 3.75
N GLU A 25 -1.44 -2.11 4.82
CA GLU A 25 -0.06 -1.61 4.74
C GLU A 25 0.85 -2.61 4.02
N PHE A 26 0.76 -3.88 4.40
CA PHE A 26 1.51 -4.95 3.74
C PHE A 26 1.11 -5.10 2.26
N ALA A 27 -0.18 -4.98 1.96
CA ALA A 27 -0.67 -5.10 0.60
C ALA A 27 -0.18 -3.94 -0.27
N PHE A 28 -0.18 -2.71 0.26
CA PHE A 28 0.39 -1.55 -0.41
C PHE A 28 1.90 -1.70 -0.67
N ASP A 29 2.66 -2.15 0.32
CA ASP A 29 4.09 -2.42 0.15
C ASP A 29 4.35 -3.46 -0.94
N ALA A 30 3.57 -4.54 -0.96
CA ALA A 30 3.72 -5.60 -1.97
C ALA A 30 3.45 -5.09 -3.39
N VAL A 31 2.45 -4.22 -3.57
CA VAL A 31 2.17 -3.59 -4.86
C VAL A 31 3.29 -2.60 -5.24
N SER A 32 3.75 -1.75 -4.32
CA SER A 32 4.87 -0.84 -4.56
C SER A 32 6.15 -1.58 -4.95
N LEU A 33 6.43 -2.75 -4.36
CA LEU A 33 7.58 -3.58 -4.73
C LEU A 33 7.55 -4.07 -6.18
N LEU A 34 6.37 -4.15 -6.82
CA LEU A 34 6.29 -4.46 -8.26
C LEU A 34 6.88 -3.32 -9.10
N THR A 35 6.68 -2.07 -8.69
CA THR A 35 7.29 -0.87 -9.28
C THR A 35 8.81 -0.91 -9.17
N LEU A 36 9.33 -1.30 -8.00
CA LEU A 36 10.77 -1.50 -7.80
C LEU A 36 11.36 -2.56 -8.74
N LYS A 37 10.58 -3.61 -9.09
CA LYS A 37 10.99 -4.67 -10.03
C LYS A 37 10.84 -4.27 -11.50
N GLY A 38 10.43 -3.04 -11.79
CA GLY A 38 10.33 -2.49 -13.14
C GLY A 38 8.98 -2.74 -13.83
N CYS A 39 7.93 -3.09 -13.07
CA CYS A 39 6.55 -3.10 -13.56
C CYS A 39 5.88 -1.78 -13.18
N GLN A 40 5.25 -1.08 -14.10
CA GLN A 40 4.47 0.11 -13.77
C GLN A 40 3.03 -0.30 -13.46
N ILE A 41 2.47 0.19 -12.36
CA ILE A 41 1.03 0.04 -12.05
C ILE A 41 0.25 0.99 -12.95
N ILE A 42 -0.77 0.48 -13.65
CA ILE A 42 -1.63 1.27 -14.55
C ILE A 42 -2.95 1.58 -13.87
N THR A 43 -3.57 0.56 -13.27
CA THR A 43 -4.83 0.66 -12.56
C THR A 43 -4.75 -0.17 -11.30
N ILE A 44 -5.41 0.28 -10.24
CA ILE A 44 -5.55 -0.46 -9.01
C ILE A 44 -6.83 -0.04 -8.29
N GLU A 45 -7.61 -1.03 -7.88
CA GLU A 45 -8.88 -0.85 -7.21
C GLU A 45 -8.91 -1.73 -5.95
N LEU A 46 -9.38 -1.15 -4.85
CA LEU A 46 -9.65 -1.84 -3.59
C LEU A 46 -11.13 -2.15 -3.49
N HIS A 47 -11.44 -3.42 -3.28
CA HIS A 47 -12.77 -3.90 -2.99
C HIS A 47 -12.83 -4.33 -1.51
N ASP A 48 -13.74 -3.71 -0.75
CA ASP A 48 -13.98 -4.08 0.64
C ASP A 48 -15.45 -3.85 1.02
N ASP A 49 -16.05 -4.83 1.70
CA ASP A 49 -17.44 -4.81 2.15
C ASP A 49 -18.47 -4.31 1.11
N GLY A 50 -18.33 -4.77 -0.13
CA GLY A 50 -19.22 -4.39 -1.24
C GLY A 50 -19.00 -2.98 -1.80
N GLN A 51 -18.06 -2.22 -1.26
CA GLN A 51 -17.57 -0.95 -1.80
C GLN A 51 -16.34 -1.19 -2.67
N SER A 52 -16.18 -0.37 -3.70
CA SER A 52 -14.94 -0.30 -4.47
C SER A 52 -14.38 1.11 -4.50
N ILE A 53 -13.06 1.21 -4.37
CA ILE A 53 -12.32 2.46 -4.34
C ILE A 53 -11.20 2.36 -5.37
N GLN A 54 -11.24 3.26 -6.35
CA GLN A 54 -10.14 3.43 -7.28
C GLN A 54 -8.98 4.12 -6.55
N LEU A 55 -7.83 3.45 -6.50
CA LEU A 55 -6.63 3.98 -5.88
C LEU A 55 -5.76 4.71 -6.92
N PRO A 56 -5.01 5.75 -6.52
CA PRO A 56 -4.08 6.43 -7.41
C PRO A 56 -2.89 5.52 -7.74
N ALA A 57 -2.79 5.08 -9.00
CA ALA A 57 -1.70 4.20 -9.45
C ALA A 57 -0.31 4.85 -9.25
N ASP A 58 -0.22 6.17 -9.43
CA ASP A 58 1.02 6.94 -9.28
C ASP A 58 1.53 7.01 -7.82
N ALA A 59 0.72 6.64 -6.84
CA ALA A 59 1.15 6.55 -5.44
C ALA A 59 2.02 5.32 -5.16
N PHE A 60 2.04 4.32 -6.04
CA PHE A 60 2.83 3.10 -5.90
C PHE A 60 4.19 3.25 -6.59
N ASP A 61 5.05 4.08 -6.01
CA ASP A 61 6.29 4.57 -6.61
C ASP A 61 7.53 3.68 -6.37
N GLY A 62 7.37 2.57 -5.64
CA GLY A 62 8.47 1.68 -5.26
C GLY A 62 8.91 1.81 -3.81
N HIS A 63 8.48 2.85 -3.10
CA HIS A 63 8.74 2.99 -1.68
C HIS A 63 7.69 2.25 -0.85
N THR A 64 8.14 1.64 0.26
CA THR A 64 7.25 0.99 1.22
C THR A 64 6.61 2.05 2.12
N ILE A 65 5.29 1.94 2.31
CA ILE A 65 4.52 2.84 3.17
C ILE A 65 4.54 2.37 4.63
N SER A 66 4.64 1.06 4.89
CA SER A 66 4.56 0.53 6.25
C SER A 66 5.66 1.06 7.17
N SER A 67 6.87 1.28 6.66
CA SER A 67 7.97 1.82 7.45
C SER A 67 7.67 3.23 7.98
N HIS A 68 7.04 4.06 7.15
CA HIS A 68 6.64 5.41 7.52
C HIS A 68 5.48 5.41 8.51
N ILE A 69 4.46 4.57 8.28
CA ILE A 69 3.32 4.43 9.20
C ILE A 69 3.79 3.96 10.57
N LYS A 70 4.65 2.94 10.62
CA LYS A 70 5.20 2.43 11.88
C LYS A 70 6.06 3.45 12.60
N SER A 71 6.82 4.27 11.87
CA SER A 71 7.58 5.37 12.47
C SER A 71 6.65 6.39 13.15
N LEU A 72 5.56 6.77 12.48
CA LEU A 72 4.56 7.68 13.04
C LEU A 72 3.87 7.06 14.25
N GLU A 73 3.50 5.78 14.18
CA GLU A 73 2.90 5.06 15.31
C GLU A 73 3.79 5.11 16.55
N ASN A 74 5.09 4.85 16.39
CA ASN A 74 6.05 4.92 17.49
C ASN A 74 6.15 6.34 18.07
N GLU A 75 6.24 7.37 17.21
CA GLU A 75 6.30 8.78 17.65
C GLU A 75 5.05 9.16 18.46
N TRP A 76 3.86 8.75 18.00
CA TRP A 76 2.61 8.98 18.73
C TRP A 76 2.57 8.25 20.07
N ILE A 77 3.04 7.00 20.12
CA ILE A 77 3.11 6.24 21.37
C ILE A 77 4.03 6.92 22.39
N GLU A 78 5.19 7.43 21.94
CA GLU A 78 6.12 8.17 22.80
C GLU A 78 5.47 9.41 23.40
N LEU A 79 4.85 10.26 22.56
CA LEU A 79 4.16 11.48 23.00
C LEU A 79 3.02 11.20 23.98
N LEU A 80 2.23 10.16 23.72
CA LEU A 80 1.12 9.78 24.61
C LEU A 80 1.63 9.25 25.96
N ASN A 81 2.73 8.50 25.97
CA ASN A 81 3.33 7.99 27.20
C ASN A 81 4.02 9.08 28.04
N GLU A 82 4.61 10.10 27.42
CA GLU A 82 5.14 11.27 28.13
C GLU A 82 4.04 12.01 28.91
N SER A 83 2.86 12.16 28.31
CA SER A 83 1.74 12.87 28.93
C SER A 83 1.14 12.17 30.16
N ILE A 84 1.33 10.85 30.29
CA ILE A 84 0.83 10.04 31.42
C ILE A 84 1.83 10.03 32.60
N ASN A 85 3.14 10.21 32.32
CA ASN A 85 4.21 10.15 33.34
C ASN A 85 4.54 11.50 33.98
N MET A 86 3.88 12.60 33.61
CA MET A 86 3.99 13.91 34.30
C MET A 86 3.08 14.04 35.53
N ARG A 87 2.86 12.95 36.29
CA ARG A 87 2.07 12.95 37.53
C ARG A 87 2.80 12.37 38.71
#